data_AF-A0A6M0J8Q0-F1
#
_entry.id   AF-A0A6M0J8Q0-F1
#
_cell.length_a   1.000
_cell.length_b   1.000
_cell.length_c   1.000
_cell.angle_alpha   90.00
_cell.angle_beta   90.00
_cell.angle_gamma   90.00
#
_symmetry.space_group_name_H-M   'P 1'
#
loop_
_entity.id
_entity.type
_entity.pdbx_description
1 polymer ?
#
loop_
_entity_poly.entity_id
_entity_poly.type
_entity_poly.pdbx_seq_one_letter_code
_entity_poly.pdbx_strand_id
1 'polypeptide(L)'
;MTNKKENLKLLISLGLAGVMVAAILWAIRQLSSSIIITSLNNPTSSSSEVKNKPPLMNLGTRILLKVQTYPDKTDGVKAFEQKDFTTAVQKFSASLKNNPNDPETLIYLNNAKIARDNSSALKVAVIASINFDSNLSEEILRGVAQAQNEINNQGGIDGKKLQIVIASAENREDFARLDNELFQDKSIVAAVGVRRNAAIYNEKHLVLVFPVERPTQAENQEKLDNNAVSSQANSSTTNYLFHVNPLYDNLVDTHARYIARQGRNVAICGDIRSSRDNLGSSSNQILVEQYTQALQKYGSKVINTPCNLADKDLDYRAFVDKAIETENASGFLLLPSVRNIYFATKVAQEVKGRKPLFASETMYSSTTLQNGTDLEGMVLPVYWHRDANKDNPFAENAFKLWNARVNQRTAGAYDALQVIITGLKQDNTREGLQKVLSNSDFSTSGATGMIKFSPSGERQGEALLVKIERCERCSSGTNYDFALLNKK
;
A
#
# COMPACT_ATOMS: atom_id res chain seq x y z
N MET A 1 48.71 -7.49 -73.61
CA MET A 1 49.57 -6.92 -72.55
C MET A 1 48.72 -6.34 -71.42
N THR A 2 47.99 -7.19 -70.68
CA THR A 2 46.96 -6.76 -69.72
C THR A 2 47.02 -7.53 -68.39
N ASN A 3 48.16 -8.15 -68.04
CA ASN A 3 48.28 -8.98 -66.83
C ASN A 3 49.30 -8.46 -65.78
N LYS A 4 49.88 -7.26 -65.99
CA LYS A 4 50.83 -6.63 -65.03
C LYS A 4 50.19 -5.57 -64.14
N LYS A 5 49.11 -4.90 -64.57
CA LYS A 5 48.42 -3.86 -63.78
C LYS A 5 47.48 -4.43 -62.73
N GLU A 6 46.88 -5.60 -62.96
CA GLU A 6 45.96 -6.24 -62.01
C GLU A 6 46.68 -6.90 -60.84
N ASN A 7 47.81 -7.58 -61.10
CA ASN A 7 48.65 -8.16 -60.04
C ASN A 7 49.25 -7.11 -59.10
N LEU A 8 49.55 -5.90 -59.59
CA LEU A 8 50.03 -4.80 -58.75
C LEU A 8 48.93 -4.22 -57.85
N LYS A 9 47.69 -4.12 -58.35
CA LYS A 9 46.53 -3.70 -57.54
C LYS A 9 46.18 -4.72 -56.46
N LEU A 10 46.29 -6.02 -56.76
CA LEU A 10 46.07 -7.10 -55.80
C LEU A 10 47.10 -7.06 -54.67
N LEU A 11 48.40 -6.90 -55.00
CA LEU A 11 49.47 -6.80 -54.01
C LEU A 11 49.36 -5.55 -53.11
N ILE A 12 48.93 -4.42 -53.66
CA ILE A 12 48.68 -3.20 -52.87
C ILE A 12 47.48 -3.38 -51.94
N SER A 13 46.41 -4.07 -52.39
CA SER A 13 45.23 -4.35 -51.56
C SER A 13 45.53 -5.32 -50.40
N LEU A 14 46.36 -6.35 -50.64
CA LEU A 14 46.80 -7.29 -49.62
C LEU A 14 47.74 -6.64 -48.59
N GLY A 15 48.60 -5.71 -49.04
CA GLY A 15 49.43 -4.90 -48.14
C GLY A 15 48.61 -4.00 -47.21
N LEU A 16 47.59 -3.31 -47.74
CA LEU A 16 46.71 -2.43 -46.96
C LEU A 16 45.82 -3.22 -45.98
N ALA A 17 45.33 -4.39 -46.37
CA ALA A 17 44.57 -5.27 -45.48
C ALA A 17 45.44 -5.81 -44.32
N GLY A 18 46.70 -6.19 -44.61
CA GLY A 18 47.64 -6.64 -43.59
C GLY A 18 47.97 -5.57 -42.54
N VAL A 19 48.15 -4.31 -42.97
CA VAL A 19 48.40 -3.18 -42.06
C VAL A 19 47.18 -2.86 -41.20
N MET A 20 45.96 -2.94 -41.74
CA MET A 20 44.73 -2.77 -40.94
C MET A 20 44.54 -3.86 -39.89
N VAL A 21 44.78 -5.13 -40.24
CA VAL A 21 44.68 -6.25 -39.28
C VAL A 21 45.73 -6.13 -38.19
N ALA A 22 46.96 -5.72 -38.52
CA ALA A 22 48.01 -5.48 -37.53
C ALA A 22 47.67 -4.31 -36.59
N ALA A 23 47.07 -3.24 -37.10
CA ALA A 23 46.61 -2.10 -36.29
C ALA A 23 45.45 -2.48 -35.36
N ILE A 24 44.50 -3.29 -35.83
CA ILE A 24 43.40 -3.80 -35.00
C ILE A 24 43.92 -4.75 -33.91
N LEU A 25 44.84 -5.66 -34.24
CA LEU A 25 45.46 -6.56 -33.26
C LEU A 25 46.31 -5.80 -32.24
N TRP A 26 47.00 -4.73 -32.64
CA TRP A 26 47.77 -3.88 -31.73
C TRP A 26 46.85 -3.06 -30.79
N ALA A 27 45.73 -2.55 -31.30
CA ALA A 27 44.71 -1.87 -30.49
C ALA A 27 44.05 -2.82 -29.47
N ILE A 28 43.71 -4.05 -29.88
CA ILE A 28 43.19 -5.09 -28.96
C ILE A 28 44.23 -5.43 -27.90
N ARG A 29 45.53 -5.43 -28.24
CA ARG A 29 46.62 -5.68 -27.29
C ARG A 29 46.80 -4.55 -26.27
N GLN A 30 46.55 -3.28 -26.64
CA GLN A 30 46.53 -2.17 -25.68
C GLN A 30 45.28 -2.14 -24.80
N LEU A 31 44.14 -2.63 -25.28
CA LEU A 31 42.89 -2.72 -24.53
C LEU A 31 42.80 -3.97 -23.61
N SER A 32 43.68 -4.96 -23.80
CA SER A 32 43.70 -6.20 -23.01
C SER A 32 44.70 -6.19 -21.83
N SER A 33 45.51 -5.14 -21.69
CA SER A 33 46.37 -4.93 -20.51
C SER A 33 45.65 -4.19 -19.38
N SER A 34 44.46 -4.66 -19.01
CA SER A 34 43.80 -4.34 -17.72
C SER A 34 42.88 -5.48 -17.23
N ILE A 35 43.21 -6.73 -17.55
CA ILE A 35 42.59 -7.89 -16.89
C ILE A 35 43.57 -8.37 -15.82
N ILE A 36 43.47 -7.78 -14.63
CA ILE A 36 44.06 -8.36 -13.42
C ILE A 36 43.17 -9.52 -13.00
N ILE A 37 43.59 -10.73 -13.30
CA ILE A 37 43.08 -11.95 -12.67
C ILE A 37 43.57 -11.90 -11.22
N THR A 38 42.67 -11.59 -10.28
CA THR A 38 42.91 -11.84 -8.86
C THR A 38 42.08 -13.03 -8.41
N SER A 39 42.82 -14.04 -7.95
CA SER A 39 42.42 -15.27 -7.28
C SER A 39 41.17 -15.16 -6.41
N LEU A 40 40.29 -16.16 -6.52
CA LEU A 40 39.37 -16.51 -5.44
C LEU A 40 40.17 -16.68 -4.14
N ASN A 41 39.83 -15.90 -3.11
CA ASN A 41 39.87 -16.29 -1.70
C ASN A 41 39.20 -15.19 -0.83
N ASN A 42 38.18 -15.62 -0.07
CA ASN A 42 37.51 -15.00 1.09
C ASN A 42 36.68 -13.70 0.89
N PRO A 43 35.36 -13.71 1.21
CA PRO A 43 34.55 -12.51 1.23
C PRO A 43 34.84 -11.71 2.51
N THR A 44 35.78 -10.78 2.42
CA THR A 44 35.96 -9.75 3.45
C THR A 44 35.11 -8.55 3.05
N SER A 45 33.96 -8.42 3.71
CA SER A 45 33.11 -7.23 3.87
C SER A 45 33.51 -5.97 3.04
N SER A 46 32.89 -5.78 1.87
CA SER A 46 32.83 -4.48 1.20
C SER A 46 31.79 -3.59 1.92
N SER A 47 32.23 -2.96 3.00
CA SER A 47 31.44 -2.03 3.83
C SER A 47 31.60 -0.56 3.43
N SER A 48 31.75 -0.27 2.13
CA SER A 48 32.27 1.04 1.70
C SER A 48 31.31 1.94 0.90
N GLU A 49 30.08 1.51 0.58
CA GLU A 49 29.10 2.35 -0.17
C GLU A 49 27.85 2.76 0.61
N VAL A 50 27.70 2.35 1.88
CA VAL A 50 26.47 2.63 2.67
C VAL A 50 26.50 4.01 3.36
N LYS A 51 27.62 4.74 3.34
CA LYS A 51 27.87 5.75 4.38
C LYS A 51 27.16 7.11 4.29
N ASN A 52 26.38 7.44 3.26
CA ASN A 52 25.80 8.81 3.14
C ASN A 52 24.32 8.89 2.68
N LYS A 53 23.50 7.85 2.86
CA LYS A 53 22.05 8.00 2.64
C LYS A 53 21.36 8.50 3.91
N PRO A 54 20.42 9.48 3.83
CA PRO A 54 19.67 9.92 4.99
C PRO A 54 18.84 8.76 5.58
N PRO A 55 18.62 8.74 6.91
CA PRO A 55 17.75 7.75 7.55
C PRO A 55 16.36 7.76 6.92
N LEU A 56 15.74 6.59 6.73
CA LEU A 56 14.40 6.46 6.13
C LEU A 56 13.27 6.71 7.14
N MET A 57 13.63 6.81 8.42
CA MET A 57 12.74 7.16 9.52
C MET A 57 12.75 8.67 9.79
N ASN A 58 11.58 9.23 10.09
CA ASN A 58 11.39 10.66 10.30
C ASN A 58 10.41 10.94 11.45
N LEU A 59 10.86 11.71 12.44
CA LEU A 59 10.06 12.15 13.59
C LEU A 59 9.43 13.54 13.41
N GLY A 60 9.88 14.31 12.41
CA GLY A 60 9.47 15.70 12.21
C GLY A 60 10.53 16.62 11.61
N THR A 61 11.64 16.08 11.09
CA THR A 61 12.78 16.87 10.57
C THR A 61 12.77 17.02 9.04
N ARG A 62 11.84 16.38 8.34
CA ARG A 62 11.67 16.51 6.89
C ARG A 62 10.20 16.49 6.51
N ILE A 63 9.85 17.12 5.39
CA ILE A 63 8.52 17.03 4.79
C ILE A 63 8.53 15.87 3.79
N LEU A 64 7.70 14.86 4.02
CA LEU A 64 7.57 13.71 3.12
C LEU A 64 6.36 13.90 2.19
N LEU A 65 5.22 14.31 2.76
CA LEU A 65 4.03 14.72 2.01
C LEU A 65 4.19 16.15 1.49
N LYS A 66 4.55 16.28 0.21
CA LYS A 66 4.78 17.57 -0.46
C LYS A 66 3.53 18.24 -1.03
N VAL A 67 2.37 17.59 -0.92
CA VAL A 67 1.11 18.13 -1.40
C VAL A 67 0.67 19.28 -0.48
N GLN A 68 0.49 20.47 -1.03
CA GLN A 68 0.01 21.66 -0.30
C GLN A 68 0.84 22.02 0.94
N THR A 69 2.17 22.12 0.78
CA THR A 69 3.06 22.57 1.85
C THR A 69 2.93 24.07 2.11
N TYR A 70 2.44 24.44 3.30
CA TYR A 70 2.38 25.82 3.78
C TYR A 70 3.72 26.25 4.42
N PRO A 71 4.07 27.55 4.39
CA PRO A 71 5.30 28.05 5.02
C PRO A 71 5.46 27.64 6.49
N ASP A 72 4.36 27.63 7.26
CA ASP A 72 4.40 27.23 8.67
C ASP A 72 4.81 25.76 8.87
N LYS A 73 4.50 24.85 7.94
CA LYS A 73 4.98 23.46 8.02
C LYS A 73 6.50 23.40 7.87
N THR A 74 7.03 24.14 6.91
CA THR A 74 8.48 24.24 6.66
C THR A 74 9.21 24.85 7.85
N ASP A 75 8.68 25.93 8.41
CA ASP A 75 9.22 26.58 9.61
C ASP A 75 9.18 25.62 10.82
N GLY A 76 8.09 24.87 10.97
CA GLY A 76 7.94 23.89 12.05
C GLY A 76 8.96 22.76 11.96
N VAL A 77 9.19 22.23 10.76
CA VAL A 77 10.23 21.21 10.50
C VAL A 77 11.62 21.74 10.82
N LYS A 78 11.94 22.96 10.38
CA LYS A 78 13.22 23.61 10.67
C LYS A 78 13.42 23.82 12.17
N ALA A 79 12.40 24.30 12.88
CA ALA A 79 12.45 24.48 14.32
C ALA A 79 12.64 23.14 15.06
N PHE A 80 11.95 22.07 14.62
CA PHE A 80 12.11 20.74 15.18
C PHE A 80 13.54 20.20 15.00
N GLU A 81 14.13 20.36 13.81
CA GLU A 81 15.52 20.00 13.52
C GLU A 81 16.52 20.76 14.40
N GLN A 82 16.24 22.04 14.67
CA GLN A 82 17.02 22.90 15.57
C GLN A 82 16.76 22.64 17.06
N LYS A 83 15.90 21.68 17.40
CA LYS A 83 15.42 21.36 18.76
C LYS A 83 14.67 22.52 19.44
N ASP A 84 14.23 23.51 18.69
CA ASP A 84 13.28 24.53 19.15
C ASP A 84 11.85 23.97 19.09
N PHE A 85 11.55 23.08 20.02
CA PHE A 85 10.27 22.37 20.04
C PHE A 85 9.08 23.29 20.37
N THR A 86 9.31 24.41 21.06
CA THR A 86 8.26 25.40 21.33
C THR A 86 7.82 26.07 20.03
N THR A 87 8.77 26.56 19.22
CA THR A 87 8.45 27.12 17.90
C THR A 87 7.89 26.07 16.96
N ALA A 88 8.42 24.84 16.99
CA ALA A 88 7.89 23.74 16.19
C ALA A 88 6.40 23.47 16.49
N VAL A 89 6.02 23.41 17.77
CA VAL A 89 4.61 23.25 18.19
C VAL A 89 3.74 24.41 17.68
N GLN A 90 4.20 25.66 17.83
CA GLN A 90 3.46 26.83 17.36
C GLN A 90 3.22 26.77 15.84
N LYS A 91 4.27 26.43 15.08
CA LYS A 91 4.26 26.42 13.62
C LYS A 91 3.46 25.26 13.03
N PHE A 92 3.60 24.05 13.55
CA PHE A 92 2.72 22.94 13.14
C PHE A 92 1.25 23.21 13.49
N SER A 93 0.97 23.84 14.64
CA SER A 93 -0.39 24.25 15.00
C SER A 93 -0.96 25.29 14.02
N ALA A 94 -0.16 26.26 13.59
CA ALA A 94 -0.56 27.25 12.60
C ALA A 94 -0.83 26.62 11.23
N SER A 95 0.04 25.70 10.79
CA SER A 95 -0.16 24.95 9.55
C SER A 95 -1.47 24.17 9.54
N LEU A 96 -1.82 23.49 10.64
CA LEU A 96 -3.06 22.71 10.75
C LEU A 96 -4.32 23.57 10.82
N LYS A 97 -4.24 24.85 11.23
CA LYS A 97 -5.38 25.77 11.12
C LYS A 97 -5.73 26.06 9.66
N ASN A 98 -4.71 26.15 8.80
CA ASN A 98 -4.88 26.41 7.36
C ASN A 98 -5.22 25.14 6.59
N ASN A 99 -4.69 23.99 7.01
CA ASN A 99 -4.96 22.69 6.42
C ASN A 99 -5.15 21.61 7.50
N PRO A 100 -6.37 21.47 8.05
CA PRO A 100 -6.66 20.44 9.06
C PRO A 100 -6.42 19.02 8.55
N ASN A 101 -6.49 18.80 7.24
CA ASN A 101 -6.39 17.50 6.60
C ASN A 101 -4.95 17.06 6.25
N ASP A 102 -3.96 17.54 7.02
CA ASP A 102 -2.54 17.16 6.92
C ASP A 102 -2.11 16.19 8.03
N PRO A 103 -2.13 14.88 7.78
CA PRO A 103 -1.81 13.88 8.80
C PRO A 103 -0.34 13.85 9.21
N GLU A 104 0.59 14.19 8.31
CA GLU A 104 2.02 14.25 8.63
C GLU A 104 2.28 15.38 9.64
N THR A 105 1.70 16.55 9.39
CA THR A 105 1.84 17.69 10.32
C THR A 105 1.20 17.40 11.67
N LEU A 106 0.08 16.67 11.74
CA LEU A 106 -0.52 16.27 13.03
C LEU A 106 0.39 15.31 13.81
N ILE A 107 1.04 14.35 13.13
CA ILE A 107 2.04 13.48 13.77
C ILE A 107 3.22 14.31 14.29
N TYR A 108 3.75 15.25 13.49
CA TYR A 108 4.87 16.09 13.89
C TYR A 108 4.51 17.03 15.04
N LEU A 109 3.29 17.58 15.05
CA LEU A 109 2.78 18.36 16.19
C LEU A 109 2.78 17.53 17.48
N ASN A 110 2.28 16.29 17.42
CA ASN A 110 2.26 15.40 18.58
C ASN A 110 3.69 15.07 19.06
N ASN A 111 4.60 14.74 18.14
CA ASN A 111 5.99 14.47 18.46
C ASN A 111 6.71 15.71 19.04
N ALA A 112 6.43 16.91 18.53
CA ALA A 112 7.00 18.16 19.01
C ALA A 112 6.52 18.48 20.44
N LYS A 113 5.24 18.24 20.75
CA LYS A 113 4.71 18.36 22.13
C LYS A 113 5.43 17.41 23.09
N ILE A 114 5.61 16.14 22.70
CA ILE A 114 6.34 15.14 23.50
C ILE A 114 7.77 15.62 23.80
N ALA A 115 8.47 16.14 22.79
CA ALA A 115 9.85 16.62 22.92
C ALA A 115 9.96 17.91 23.75
N ARG A 116 9.07 18.88 23.52
CA ARG A 116 9.00 20.14 24.28
C ARG A 116 8.76 19.89 25.77
N ASP A 117 7.85 18.97 26.08
CA ASP A 117 7.43 18.68 27.46
C ASP A 117 8.34 17.62 28.13
N ASN A 118 9.38 17.15 27.43
CA ASN A 118 10.26 16.05 27.85
C ASN A 118 9.49 14.83 28.39
N SER A 119 8.39 14.48 27.72
CA SER A 119 7.48 13.41 28.15
C SER A 119 8.11 12.04 27.89
N SER A 120 7.92 11.10 28.83
CA SER A 120 8.19 9.68 28.56
C SER A 120 7.29 9.18 27.43
N ALA A 121 7.80 8.36 26.52
CA ALA A 121 7.05 7.89 25.37
C ALA A 121 7.35 6.44 24.97
N LEU A 122 6.33 5.77 24.43
CA LEU A 122 6.45 4.53 23.65
C LEU A 122 6.52 4.91 22.17
N LYS A 123 7.44 4.30 21.42
CA LYS A 123 7.65 4.62 20.01
C LYS A 123 7.08 3.52 19.10
N VAL A 124 6.22 3.91 18.17
CA VAL A 124 5.63 3.03 17.15
C VAL A 124 5.94 3.58 15.77
N ALA A 125 6.27 2.71 14.83
CA ALA A 125 6.53 3.11 13.45
C ALA A 125 5.25 3.05 12.60
N VAL A 126 5.12 3.96 11.64
CA VAL A 126 4.17 3.84 10.54
C VAL A 126 4.93 3.77 9.22
N ILE A 127 4.74 2.68 8.49
CA ILE A 127 5.42 2.43 7.21
C ILE A 127 4.54 2.98 6.09
N ALA A 128 4.93 4.15 5.58
CA ALA A 128 4.19 4.88 4.55
C ALA A 128 5.01 4.87 3.24
N SER A 129 4.44 4.33 2.16
CA SER A 129 5.13 4.26 0.86
C SER A 129 4.89 5.53 0.03
N ILE A 130 5.26 6.69 0.59
CA ILE A 130 4.81 8.01 0.12
C ILE A 130 5.17 8.28 -1.34
N ASN A 131 6.39 7.91 -1.76
CA ASN A 131 6.86 8.11 -3.14
C ASN A 131 6.21 7.15 -4.16
N PHE A 132 5.57 6.07 -3.70
CA PHE A 132 4.95 5.07 -4.57
C PHE A 132 3.44 5.22 -4.69
N ASP A 133 2.81 5.60 -3.58
CA ASP A 133 1.37 5.70 -3.41
C ASP A 133 1.08 6.75 -2.33
N SER A 134 1.13 8.03 -2.72
CA SER A 134 0.90 9.16 -1.82
C SER A 134 -0.50 9.12 -1.22
N ASN A 135 -1.53 8.82 -2.03
CA ASN A 135 -2.92 8.78 -1.58
C ASN A 135 -3.13 7.72 -0.49
N LEU A 136 -2.67 6.48 -0.74
CA LEU A 136 -2.73 5.43 0.27
C LEU A 136 -1.95 5.81 1.54
N SER A 137 -0.77 6.42 1.37
CA SER A 137 0.07 6.83 2.48
C SER A 137 -0.61 7.89 3.33
N GLU A 138 -1.24 8.89 2.73
CA GLU A 138 -2.00 9.90 3.46
C GLU A 138 -3.19 9.30 4.23
N GLU A 139 -3.93 8.35 3.62
CA GLU A 139 -5.06 7.69 4.27
C GLU A 139 -4.62 6.86 5.48
N ILE A 140 -3.49 6.13 5.37
CA ILE A 140 -2.89 5.40 6.49
C ILE A 140 -2.41 6.37 7.57
N LEU A 141 -1.69 7.42 7.19
CA LEU A 141 -1.18 8.41 8.14
C LEU A 141 -2.34 9.12 8.87
N ARG A 142 -3.47 9.41 8.22
CA ARG A 142 -4.66 9.96 8.89
C ARG A 142 -5.15 9.07 10.02
N GLY A 143 -5.28 7.77 9.79
CA GLY A 143 -5.78 6.84 10.83
C GLY A 143 -4.83 6.79 12.03
N VAL A 144 -3.53 6.66 11.75
CA VAL A 144 -2.48 6.63 12.78
C VAL A 144 -2.39 7.96 13.53
N ALA A 145 -2.42 9.10 12.83
CA ALA A 145 -2.34 10.43 13.43
C ALA A 145 -3.54 10.71 14.34
N GLN A 146 -4.74 10.28 13.95
CA GLN A 146 -5.94 10.41 14.76
C GLN A 146 -5.82 9.61 16.06
N ALA A 147 -5.50 8.32 15.97
CA ALA A 147 -5.35 7.47 17.15
C ALA A 147 -4.22 7.96 18.08
N GLN A 148 -3.09 8.44 17.52
CA GLN A 148 -2.01 9.06 18.30
C GLN A 148 -2.49 10.31 19.04
N ASN A 149 -3.18 11.21 18.34
CA ASN A 149 -3.66 12.46 18.92
C ASN A 149 -4.66 12.19 20.05
N GLU A 150 -5.61 11.28 19.84
CA GLU A 150 -6.61 10.91 20.84
C GLU A 150 -5.96 10.31 22.11
N ILE A 151 -5.09 9.31 21.99
CA ILE A 151 -4.48 8.69 23.17
C ILE A 151 -3.55 9.66 23.92
N ASN A 152 -2.82 10.52 23.21
CA ASN A 152 -1.94 11.50 23.85
C ASN A 152 -2.73 12.56 24.62
N ASN A 153 -3.88 12.98 24.11
CA ASN A 153 -4.78 13.91 24.79
C ASN A 153 -5.51 13.26 25.99
N GLN A 154 -5.64 11.93 26.00
CA GLN A 154 -6.18 11.15 27.13
C GLN A 154 -5.13 10.82 28.21
N GLY A 155 -3.91 11.36 28.11
CA GLY A 155 -2.85 11.14 29.08
C GLY A 155 -1.77 10.17 28.62
N GLY A 156 -2.01 9.34 27.61
CA GLY A 156 -1.09 8.34 27.10
C GLY A 156 -1.41 6.92 27.57
N ILE A 157 -0.42 6.03 27.53
CA ILE A 157 -0.46 4.64 28.01
C ILE A 157 0.33 4.60 29.32
N ASP A 158 -0.37 4.46 30.44
CA ASP A 158 0.22 4.51 31.80
C ASP A 158 1.12 5.73 32.02
N GLY A 159 0.65 6.90 31.55
CA GLY A 159 1.37 8.18 31.62
C GLY A 159 2.45 8.37 30.54
N LYS A 160 2.78 7.34 29.74
CA LYS A 160 3.71 7.46 28.60
C LYS A 160 2.96 7.92 27.35
N LYS A 161 3.44 8.96 26.70
CA LYS A 161 2.90 9.39 25.39
C LYS A 161 3.22 8.37 24.30
N LEU A 162 2.47 8.41 23.21
CA LEU A 162 2.73 7.64 22.01
C LEU A 162 3.45 8.53 20.98
N GLN A 163 4.70 8.19 20.68
CA GLN A 163 5.50 8.83 19.64
C GLN A 163 5.42 8.00 18.36
N ILE A 164 5.08 8.65 17.24
CA ILE A 164 4.98 7.99 15.94
C ILE A 164 6.17 8.39 15.08
N VAL A 165 6.91 7.41 14.58
CA VAL A 165 7.97 7.63 13.57
C VAL A 165 7.46 7.23 12.19
N ILE A 166 7.53 8.14 11.22
CA ILE A 166 7.15 7.84 9.85
C ILE A 166 8.35 7.20 9.15
N ALA A 167 8.22 5.95 8.74
CA ALA A 167 9.20 5.22 7.96
C ALA A 167 8.77 5.20 6.49
N SER A 168 9.55 5.81 5.60
CA SER A 168 9.20 5.91 4.18
C SER A 168 10.40 5.59 3.31
N ALA A 169 10.30 4.54 2.50
CA ALA A 169 11.29 4.19 1.49
C ALA A 169 11.17 5.13 0.28
N GLU A 170 12.30 5.58 -0.28
CA GLU A 170 12.28 6.46 -1.45
C GLU A 170 12.13 5.68 -2.76
N ASN A 171 12.75 4.50 -2.82
CA ASN A 171 12.75 3.55 -3.94
C ASN A 171 12.60 2.10 -3.41
N ARG A 172 12.42 1.12 -4.32
CA ARG A 172 11.98 -0.23 -3.91
C ARG A 172 13.11 -0.95 -3.17
N GLU A 173 14.33 -0.63 -3.54
CA GLU A 173 15.58 -1.16 -3.02
C GLU A 173 15.82 -0.68 -1.58
N ASP A 174 15.30 0.49 -1.22
CA ASP A 174 15.40 1.05 0.13
C ASP A 174 14.57 0.29 1.18
N PHE A 175 13.63 -0.57 0.77
CA PHE A 175 12.77 -1.29 1.72
C PHE A 175 13.55 -2.25 2.64
N ALA A 176 14.60 -2.91 2.14
CA ALA A 176 15.43 -3.77 2.99
C ALA A 176 16.24 -2.94 4.00
N ARG A 177 16.69 -1.74 3.61
CA ARG A 177 17.34 -0.79 4.53
C ARG A 177 16.35 -0.30 5.58
N LEU A 178 15.13 0.06 5.17
CA LEU A 178 14.07 0.51 6.06
C LEU A 178 13.75 -0.52 7.14
N ASP A 179 13.55 -1.78 6.74
CA ASP A 179 13.28 -2.87 7.69
C ASP A 179 14.45 -3.03 8.67
N ASN A 180 15.70 -3.01 8.18
CA ASN A 180 16.88 -3.05 9.05
C ASN A 180 16.94 -1.86 10.03
N GLU A 181 16.66 -0.64 9.59
CA GLU A 181 16.59 0.54 10.46
C GLU A 181 15.55 0.36 11.59
N LEU A 182 14.36 -0.18 11.27
CA LEU A 182 13.31 -0.47 12.24
C LEU A 182 13.73 -1.55 13.27
N PHE A 183 14.41 -2.60 12.83
CA PHE A 183 14.80 -3.71 13.72
C PHE A 183 15.96 -3.34 14.66
N GLN A 184 16.85 -2.45 14.22
CA GLN A 184 17.98 -1.96 15.02
C GLN A 184 17.56 -0.92 16.06
N ASP A 185 16.56 -0.07 15.78
CA ASP A 185 16.00 0.82 16.79
C ASP A 185 15.12 0.04 17.78
N LYS A 186 15.74 -0.44 18.87
CA LYS A 186 15.06 -1.19 19.94
C LYS A 186 14.01 -0.38 20.71
N SER A 187 13.97 0.94 20.56
CA SER A 187 12.91 1.76 21.16
C SER A 187 11.59 1.65 20.42
N ILE A 188 11.58 1.20 19.16
CA ILE A 188 10.36 0.92 18.40
C ILE A 188 9.78 -0.41 18.87
N VAL A 189 8.55 -0.39 19.39
CA VAL A 189 7.90 -1.58 19.97
C VAL A 189 6.91 -2.26 19.01
N ALA A 190 6.45 -1.54 17.99
CA ALA A 190 5.54 -2.06 16.97
C ALA A 190 5.61 -1.22 15.68
N ALA A 191 5.05 -1.75 14.61
CA ALA A 191 4.87 -1.06 13.34
C ALA A 191 3.43 -1.22 12.82
N VAL A 192 2.92 -0.17 12.17
CA VAL A 192 1.71 -0.20 11.35
C VAL A 192 2.12 -0.03 9.89
N GLY A 193 1.66 -0.88 8.99
CA GLY A 193 1.86 -0.65 7.56
C GLY A 193 1.81 -1.90 6.71
N VAL A 194 2.16 -1.75 5.44
CA VAL A 194 2.11 -2.82 4.45
C VAL A 194 3.51 -3.19 3.97
N ARG A 195 3.84 -4.48 3.98
CA ARG A 195 5.12 -5.01 3.50
C ARG A 195 4.90 -6.19 2.55
N ARG A 196 5.77 -6.28 1.52
CA ARG A 196 5.80 -7.44 0.62
C ARG A 196 6.45 -8.63 1.30
N ASN A 197 7.67 -8.43 1.82
CA ASN A 197 8.35 -9.43 2.64
C ASN A 197 8.03 -9.15 4.11
N ALA A 198 6.87 -9.61 4.58
CA ALA A 198 6.46 -9.43 5.97
C ALA A 198 7.01 -10.53 6.90
N ALA A 199 7.38 -11.70 6.38
CA ALA A 199 7.87 -12.83 7.17
C ALA A 199 9.08 -12.48 8.04
N ILE A 200 9.94 -11.57 7.58
CA ILE A 200 11.08 -11.05 8.35
C ILE A 200 10.67 -10.40 9.69
N TYR A 201 9.43 -9.90 9.84
CA TYR A 201 8.96 -9.33 11.11
C TYR A 201 8.75 -10.40 12.20
N ASN A 202 8.39 -11.63 11.81
CA ASN A 202 8.36 -12.79 12.71
C ASN A 202 9.77 -13.12 13.21
N GLU A 203 10.73 -13.19 12.28
CA GLU A 203 12.14 -13.49 12.59
C GLU A 203 12.81 -12.42 13.46
N LYS A 204 12.40 -11.16 13.30
CA LYS A 204 12.99 -10.00 14.00
C LYS A 204 12.17 -9.56 15.22
N HIS A 205 11.13 -10.31 15.54
CA HIS A 205 10.27 -10.12 16.71
C HIS A 205 9.74 -8.69 16.82
N LEU A 206 9.24 -8.13 15.72
CA LEU A 206 8.61 -6.80 15.72
C LEU A 206 7.18 -6.96 15.23
N VAL A 207 6.21 -6.62 16.07
CA VAL A 207 4.80 -6.68 15.70
C VAL A 207 4.54 -5.74 14.53
N LEU A 208 3.97 -6.28 13.45
CA LEU A 208 3.48 -5.54 12.29
C LEU A 208 1.97 -5.73 12.19
N VAL A 209 1.23 -4.63 12.28
CA VAL A 209 -0.22 -4.62 12.11
C VAL A 209 -0.58 -4.03 10.75
N PHE A 210 -1.28 -4.80 9.93
CA PHE A 210 -1.66 -4.42 8.57
C PHE A 210 -2.93 -3.56 8.58
N PRO A 211 -2.85 -2.29 8.16
CA PRO A 211 -4.00 -1.39 8.18
C PRO A 211 -4.96 -1.59 7.00
N VAL A 212 -4.53 -2.33 5.97
CA VAL A 212 -5.29 -2.63 4.76
C VAL A 212 -4.92 -4.02 4.28
N GLU A 213 -5.88 -4.79 3.78
CA GLU A 213 -5.59 -6.09 3.16
C GLU A 213 -5.11 -5.92 1.71
N ARG A 214 -4.25 -6.84 1.24
CA ARG A 214 -3.98 -7.03 -0.19
C ARG A 214 -4.02 -8.53 -0.49
N PRO A 215 -4.38 -8.93 -1.72
CA PRO A 215 -4.38 -10.33 -2.15
C PRO A 215 -3.03 -11.06 -1.97
N THR A 216 -1.93 -10.30 -1.87
CA THR A 216 -0.56 -10.84 -1.68
C THR A 216 0.08 -10.36 -0.37
N GLN A 217 -0.71 -9.88 0.59
CA GLN A 217 -0.14 -9.47 1.87
C GLN A 217 0.12 -10.71 2.74
N ALA A 218 1.38 -10.80 3.18
CA ALA A 218 1.88 -11.63 4.27
C ALA A 218 1.88 -13.15 4.16
N GLU A 219 1.23 -13.80 3.19
CA GLU A 219 1.31 -15.26 3.07
C GLU A 219 1.58 -15.73 1.64
N ASN A 220 2.81 -16.17 1.42
CA ASN A 220 3.24 -16.98 0.28
C ASN A 220 3.49 -16.26 -1.06
N GLN A 221 4.63 -15.60 -1.16
CA GLN A 221 5.34 -15.57 -2.46
C GLN A 221 5.94 -16.95 -2.79
N GLU A 222 6.09 -17.86 -1.80
CA GLU A 222 6.75 -19.17 -1.94
C GLU A 222 5.80 -20.38 -2.14
N LYS A 223 4.47 -20.22 -2.18
CA LYS A 223 3.57 -21.34 -2.54
C LYS A 223 3.29 -21.48 -4.04
N LEU A 224 3.92 -20.65 -4.88
CA LEU A 224 3.79 -20.79 -6.33
C LEU A 224 4.98 -21.51 -6.98
N ASP A 225 6.13 -21.59 -6.31
CA ASP A 225 7.28 -22.34 -6.82
C ASP A 225 7.70 -23.41 -5.81
N ASN A 226 7.52 -24.67 -6.21
CA ASN A 226 8.07 -25.82 -5.51
C ASN A 226 9.57 -25.62 -5.24
N ASN A 227 9.96 -25.55 -3.97
CA ASN A 227 11.16 -26.15 -3.35
C ASN A 227 11.77 -25.26 -2.25
N ALA A 228 11.76 -25.83 -1.03
CA ALA A 228 12.81 -25.77 -0.02
C ALA A 228 12.86 -24.60 1.00
N VAL A 229 12.51 -25.00 2.22
CA VAL A 229 13.11 -24.63 3.53
C VAL A 229 12.40 -23.54 4.36
N SER A 230 11.65 -24.03 5.36
CA SER A 230 11.15 -23.34 6.57
C SER A 230 9.80 -22.59 6.53
N SER A 231 8.77 -23.19 5.94
CA SER A 231 7.38 -22.77 6.23
C SER A 231 6.92 -23.31 7.60
N GLN A 232 7.43 -22.76 8.70
CA GLN A 232 6.74 -22.93 9.99
C GLN A 232 5.44 -22.15 9.89
N ALA A 233 4.29 -22.85 9.94
CA ALA A 233 2.99 -22.19 9.96
C ALA A 233 2.95 -21.17 11.11
N ASN A 234 2.39 -19.98 10.86
CA ASN A 234 2.19 -18.96 11.89
C ASN A 234 1.46 -19.60 13.08
N SER A 235 2.10 -19.59 14.25
CA SER A 235 1.54 -20.10 15.50
C SER A 235 1.37 -18.95 16.49
N SER A 236 0.53 -19.12 17.51
CA SER A 236 0.29 -18.07 18.51
C SER A 236 1.55 -17.61 19.25
N THR A 237 2.64 -18.37 19.22
CA THR A 237 3.92 -18.04 19.88
C THR A 237 4.96 -17.45 18.94
N THR A 238 4.76 -17.55 17.63
CA THR A 238 5.73 -17.10 16.60
C THR A 238 5.18 -16.02 15.69
N ASN A 239 3.88 -15.73 15.78
CA ASN A 239 3.23 -14.78 14.91
C ASN A 239 3.35 -13.33 15.43
N TYR A 240 4.00 -12.49 14.64
CA TYR A 240 4.12 -11.04 14.82
C TYR A 240 3.32 -10.27 13.75
N LEU A 241 2.53 -10.95 12.92
CA LEU A 241 1.77 -10.39 11.81
C LEU A 241 0.28 -10.39 12.15
N PHE A 242 -0.35 -9.21 12.16
CA PHE A 242 -1.75 -9.07 12.56
C PHE A 242 -2.56 -8.28 11.53
N HIS A 243 -3.71 -8.82 11.11
CA HIS A 243 -4.58 -8.26 10.08
C HIS A 243 -5.85 -7.70 10.73
N VAL A 244 -5.99 -6.36 10.80
CA VAL A 244 -7.14 -5.74 11.49
C VAL A 244 -8.41 -5.64 10.65
N ASN A 245 -8.35 -5.98 9.37
CA ASN A 245 -9.54 -5.99 8.53
C ASN A 245 -9.91 -7.44 8.17
N PRO A 246 -11.18 -7.72 7.84
CA PRO A 246 -11.57 -8.99 7.26
C PRO A 246 -10.68 -9.33 6.06
N LEU A 247 -10.22 -10.57 6.00
CA LEU A 247 -9.39 -11.06 4.91
C LEU A 247 -10.05 -10.83 3.55
N TYR A 248 -9.20 -10.67 2.53
CA TYR A 248 -9.64 -10.36 1.17
C TYR A 248 -10.61 -11.41 0.61
N ASP A 249 -10.45 -12.67 0.99
CA ASP A 249 -11.35 -13.77 0.61
C ASP A 249 -12.80 -13.54 1.06
N ASN A 250 -13.02 -12.91 2.23
CA ASN A 250 -14.36 -12.59 2.70
C ASN A 250 -15.00 -11.46 1.87
N LEU A 251 -14.21 -10.46 1.45
CA LEU A 251 -14.66 -9.41 0.53
C LEU A 251 -15.05 -10.00 -0.83
N VAL A 252 -14.18 -10.85 -1.39
CA VAL A 252 -14.39 -11.49 -2.69
C VAL A 252 -15.58 -12.44 -2.67
N ASP A 253 -15.70 -13.32 -1.67
CA ASP A 253 -16.80 -14.29 -1.58
C ASP A 253 -18.16 -13.58 -1.45
N THR A 254 -18.25 -12.57 -0.57
CA THR A 254 -19.46 -11.77 -0.37
C THR A 254 -19.87 -11.06 -1.65
N HIS A 255 -18.91 -10.45 -2.34
CA HIS A 255 -19.18 -9.71 -3.57
C HIS A 255 -19.51 -10.63 -4.75
N ALA A 256 -18.76 -11.71 -4.96
CA ALA A 256 -19.02 -12.67 -6.03
C ALA A 256 -20.40 -13.33 -5.89
N ARG A 257 -20.82 -13.64 -4.66
CA ARG A 257 -22.17 -14.15 -4.38
C ARG A 257 -23.25 -13.13 -4.79
N TYR A 258 -23.01 -11.84 -4.56
CA TYR A 258 -23.92 -10.78 -5.01
C TYR A 258 -23.94 -10.67 -6.53
N ILE A 259 -22.77 -10.60 -7.18
CA ILE A 259 -22.64 -10.50 -8.64
C ILE A 259 -23.36 -11.66 -9.34
N ALA A 260 -23.21 -12.89 -8.84
CA ALA A 260 -23.81 -14.08 -9.45
C ALA A 260 -25.35 -14.11 -9.38
N ARG A 261 -25.96 -13.32 -8.49
CA ARG A 261 -27.42 -13.12 -8.47
C ARG A 261 -27.90 -12.10 -9.51
N GLN A 262 -27.01 -11.24 -9.99
CA GLN A 262 -27.32 -10.17 -10.95
C GLN A 262 -27.08 -10.59 -12.40
N GLY A 263 -26.12 -11.47 -12.67
CA GLY A 263 -25.75 -11.83 -14.03
C GLY A 263 -25.00 -13.16 -14.13
N ARG A 264 -24.96 -13.73 -15.34
CA ARG A 264 -24.32 -15.03 -15.60
C ARG A 264 -22.97 -14.93 -16.27
N ASN A 265 -22.75 -13.95 -17.15
CA ASN A 265 -21.46 -13.73 -17.82
C ASN A 265 -20.89 -12.39 -17.34
N VAL A 266 -19.70 -12.38 -16.76
CA VAL A 266 -19.08 -11.19 -16.17
C VAL A 266 -17.82 -10.83 -16.94
N ALA A 267 -17.72 -9.58 -17.35
CA ALA A 267 -16.50 -9.01 -17.90
C ALA A 267 -15.61 -8.53 -16.74
N ILE A 268 -14.36 -9.00 -16.66
CA ILE A 268 -13.41 -8.55 -15.62
C ILE A 268 -12.34 -7.67 -16.25
N CYS A 269 -12.15 -6.48 -15.70
CA CYS A 269 -11.06 -5.57 -16.02
C CYS A 269 -10.11 -5.45 -14.82
N GLY A 270 -8.93 -6.05 -14.92
CA GLY A 270 -7.90 -5.98 -13.87
C GLY A 270 -6.76 -5.02 -14.23
N ASP A 271 -6.14 -4.37 -13.24
CA ASP A 271 -4.88 -3.63 -13.43
C ASP A 271 -3.68 -4.59 -13.28
N ILE A 272 -3.41 -5.36 -14.33
CA ILE A 272 -2.38 -6.40 -14.36
C ILE A 272 -1.10 -5.82 -14.97
N ARG A 273 -0.04 -5.74 -14.15
CA ARG A 273 1.26 -5.23 -14.60
C ARG A 273 2.23 -6.39 -14.75
N SER A 274 2.97 -6.42 -15.86
CA SER A 274 4.12 -7.31 -15.98
C SER A 274 5.15 -6.96 -14.91
N SER A 275 5.56 -7.96 -14.13
CA SER A 275 6.69 -7.79 -13.21
C SER A 275 7.94 -7.52 -14.05
N ARG A 276 8.68 -6.45 -13.74
CA ARG A 276 9.98 -6.19 -14.40
C ARG A 276 11.00 -7.28 -14.08
N ASP A 277 10.78 -8.04 -13.01
CA ASP A 277 11.77 -8.95 -12.46
C ASP A 277 11.42 -10.43 -12.69
N ASN A 278 10.41 -10.76 -13.51
CA ASN A 278 9.89 -12.14 -13.72
C ASN A 278 9.52 -12.92 -12.42
N LEU A 279 9.61 -12.28 -11.25
CA LEU A 279 9.32 -12.85 -9.94
C LEU A 279 7.84 -12.58 -9.59
N GLY A 280 6.97 -13.50 -9.99
CA GLY A 280 5.60 -13.65 -9.52
C GLY A 280 4.52 -12.75 -10.17
N SER A 281 3.28 -13.24 -10.11
CA SER A 281 2.06 -12.56 -10.52
C SER A 281 1.84 -11.26 -9.71
N SER A 282 1.39 -10.19 -10.36
CA SER A 282 1.03 -8.95 -9.65
C SER A 282 -0.16 -9.17 -8.71
N SER A 283 -0.29 -8.41 -7.61
CA SER A 283 -1.38 -8.60 -6.64
C SER A 283 -2.78 -8.53 -7.28
N ASN A 284 -2.95 -7.74 -8.34
CA ASN A 284 -4.20 -7.65 -9.08
C ASN A 284 -4.44 -8.85 -10.00
N GLN A 285 -3.40 -9.52 -10.47
CA GLN A 285 -3.58 -10.76 -11.23
C GLN A 285 -4.15 -11.86 -10.32
N ILE A 286 -3.59 -12.00 -9.12
CA ILE A 286 -4.12 -12.93 -8.10
C ILE A 286 -5.55 -12.55 -7.75
N LEU A 287 -5.86 -11.25 -7.64
CA LEU A 287 -7.23 -10.80 -7.40
C LEU A 287 -8.21 -11.19 -8.52
N VAL A 288 -7.80 -11.03 -9.78
CA VAL A 288 -8.59 -11.45 -10.94
C VAL A 288 -8.85 -12.95 -10.90
N GLU A 289 -7.84 -13.76 -10.53
CA GLU A 289 -7.97 -15.20 -10.36
C GLU A 289 -8.93 -15.56 -9.22
N GLN A 290 -8.81 -14.92 -8.05
CA GLN A 290 -9.71 -15.12 -6.91
C GLN A 290 -11.17 -14.79 -7.26
N TYR A 291 -11.42 -13.66 -7.92
CA TYR A 291 -12.76 -13.30 -8.38
C TYR A 291 -13.28 -14.26 -9.45
N THR A 292 -12.42 -14.71 -10.37
CA THR A 292 -12.80 -15.69 -11.39
C THR A 292 -13.27 -16.99 -10.76
N GLN A 293 -12.50 -17.53 -9.79
CA GLN A 293 -12.87 -18.74 -9.06
C GLN A 293 -14.14 -18.56 -8.23
N ALA A 294 -14.28 -17.44 -7.52
CA ALA A 294 -15.45 -17.16 -6.71
C ALA A 294 -16.73 -16.98 -7.56
N LEU A 295 -16.64 -16.32 -8.71
CA LEU A 295 -17.76 -16.18 -9.64
C LEU A 295 -18.20 -17.55 -10.20
N GLN A 296 -17.23 -18.40 -10.58
CA GLN A 296 -17.50 -19.77 -11.04
C GLN A 296 -18.16 -20.62 -9.96
N LYS A 297 -17.67 -20.54 -8.72
CA LYS A 297 -18.26 -21.21 -7.54
C LYS A 297 -19.75 -20.87 -7.38
N TYR A 298 -20.16 -19.63 -7.66
CA TYR A 298 -21.55 -19.18 -7.57
C TYR A 298 -22.34 -19.27 -8.89
N GLY A 299 -21.80 -19.93 -9.92
CA GLY A 299 -22.50 -20.22 -11.18
C GLY A 299 -22.54 -19.05 -12.18
N SER A 300 -21.61 -18.11 -12.05
CA SER A 300 -21.27 -17.14 -13.10
C SER A 300 -20.05 -17.60 -13.90
N LYS A 301 -19.90 -17.10 -15.12
CA LYS A 301 -18.75 -17.32 -16.00
C LYS A 301 -18.06 -15.99 -16.25
N VAL A 302 -16.75 -16.04 -16.47
CA VAL A 302 -15.97 -14.88 -16.92
C VAL A 302 -15.88 -14.96 -18.44
N ILE A 303 -16.08 -13.83 -19.13
CA ILE A 303 -15.95 -13.78 -20.59
C ILE A 303 -14.48 -13.95 -21.02
N ASN A 304 -14.25 -14.30 -22.28
CA ASN A 304 -12.91 -14.54 -22.80
C ASN A 304 -12.19 -13.27 -23.24
N THR A 305 -12.92 -12.20 -23.59
CA THR A 305 -12.28 -10.94 -24.00
C THR A 305 -11.48 -10.34 -22.84
N PRO A 306 -10.15 -10.17 -23.00
CA PRO A 306 -9.30 -9.64 -21.94
C PRO A 306 -9.51 -8.14 -21.77
N CYS A 307 -9.34 -7.68 -20.54
CA CYS A 307 -9.31 -6.26 -20.22
C CYS A 307 -8.22 -6.00 -19.17
N ASN A 308 -7.22 -5.22 -19.57
CA ASN A 308 -6.13 -4.83 -18.69
C ASN A 308 -6.11 -3.31 -18.52
N LEU A 309 -6.44 -2.83 -17.31
CA LEU A 309 -6.43 -1.41 -16.97
C LEU A 309 -5.00 -0.81 -16.92
N ALA A 310 -3.96 -1.64 -16.93
CA ALA A 310 -2.58 -1.19 -17.04
C ALA A 310 -2.16 -0.92 -18.50
N ASP A 311 -2.92 -1.43 -19.47
CA ASP A 311 -2.66 -1.23 -20.88
C ASP A 311 -3.10 0.18 -21.30
N LYS A 312 -2.14 0.97 -21.82
CA LYS A 312 -2.37 2.35 -22.24
C LYS A 312 -3.05 2.43 -23.60
N ASP A 313 -2.96 1.37 -24.38
CA ASP A 313 -3.49 1.30 -25.75
C ASP A 313 -4.85 0.58 -25.79
N LEU A 314 -5.43 0.28 -24.61
CA LEU A 314 -6.74 -0.35 -24.49
C LEU A 314 -7.83 0.54 -25.08
N ASP A 315 -8.47 0.06 -26.15
CA ASP A 315 -9.71 0.64 -26.68
C ASP A 315 -10.89 0.20 -25.80
N TYR A 316 -11.27 1.06 -24.85
CA TYR A 316 -12.37 0.83 -23.93
C TYR A 316 -13.70 0.59 -24.64
N ARG A 317 -13.95 1.29 -25.75
CA ARG A 317 -15.22 1.18 -26.48
C ARG A 317 -15.30 -0.16 -27.20
N ALA A 318 -14.25 -0.51 -27.94
CA ALA A 318 -14.19 -1.80 -28.64
C ALA A 318 -14.29 -2.97 -27.64
N PHE A 319 -13.63 -2.87 -26.48
CA PHE A 319 -13.75 -3.85 -25.41
C PHE A 319 -15.20 -4.00 -24.92
N VAL A 320 -15.84 -2.89 -24.53
CA VAL A 320 -17.21 -2.93 -23.97
C VAL A 320 -18.22 -3.42 -25.00
N ASP A 321 -18.13 -2.93 -26.24
CA ASP A 321 -19.05 -3.32 -27.31
C ASP A 321 -18.90 -4.83 -27.61
N LYS A 322 -17.66 -5.35 -27.72
CA LYS A 322 -17.43 -6.79 -27.88
C LYS A 322 -17.95 -7.61 -26.70
N ALA A 323 -17.72 -7.16 -25.46
CA ALA A 323 -18.17 -7.84 -24.26
C ALA A 323 -19.70 -7.97 -24.23
N ILE A 324 -20.43 -6.89 -24.56
CA ILE A 324 -21.90 -6.88 -24.54
C ILE A 324 -22.48 -7.62 -25.74
N GLU A 325 -22.02 -7.31 -26.96
CA GLU A 325 -22.68 -7.72 -28.20
C GLU A 325 -22.29 -9.14 -28.64
N THR A 326 -21.04 -9.54 -28.39
CA THR A 326 -20.50 -10.83 -28.85
C THR A 326 -20.49 -11.89 -27.75
N GLU A 327 -20.15 -11.50 -26.51
CA GLU A 327 -19.99 -12.44 -25.39
C GLU A 327 -21.14 -12.39 -24.37
N ASN A 328 -22.17 -11.57 -24.64
CA ASN A 328 -23.36 -11.43 -23.80
C ASN A 328 -23.02 -11.15 -22.33
N ALA A 329 -22.07 -10.23 -22.10
CA ALA A 329 -21.71 -9.78 -20.76
C ALA A 329 -22.95 -9.20 -20.06
N SER A 330 -23.25 -9.76 -18.90
CA SER A 330 -24.35 -9.37 -18.02
C SER A 330 -23.94 -8.33 -16.98
N GLY A 331 -22.65 -8.03 -16.85
CA GLY A 331 -22.10 -7.02 -15.94
C GLY A 331 -20.58 -6.90 -16.07
N PHE A 332 -20.02 -5.83 -15.52
CA PHE A 332 -18.58 -5.53 -15.54
C PHE A 332 -18.04 -5.43 -14.12
N LEU A 333 -17.00 -6.20 -13.82
CA LEU A 333 -16.25 -6.15 -12.56
C LEU A 333 -14.90 -5.46 -12.79
N LEU A 334 -14.70 -4.32 -12.14
CA LEU A 334 -13.53 -3.47 -12.29
C LEU A 334 -12.60 -3.60 -11.07
N LEU A 335 -11.35 -3.97 -11.31
CA LEU A 335 -10.35 -4.28 -10.28
C LEU A 335 -9.09 -3.40 -10.48
N PRO A 336 -9.20 -2.07 -10.29
CA PRO A 336 -8.04 -1.18 -10.42
C PRO A 336 -7.11 -1.26 -9.22
N SER A 337 -5.85 -0.83 -9.37
CA SER A 337 -5.06 -0.36 -8.22
C SER A 337 -5.48 1.07 -7.83
N VAL A 338 -5.13 1.50 -6.61
CA VAL A 338 -5.41 2.87 -6.10
C VAL A 338 -4.97 3.95 -7.11
N ARG A 339 -3.85 3.73 -7.81
CA ARG A 339 -3.30 4.68 -8.79
C ARG A 339 -4.04 4.72 -10.13
N ASN A 340 -4.79 3.67 -10.43
CA ASN A 340 -5.41 3.44 -11.74
C ASN A 340 -6.95 3.44 -11.65
N ILE A 341 -7.53 3.96 -10.57
CA ILE A 341 -8.99 4.14 -10.40
C ILE A 341 -9.59 4.86 -11.62
N TYR A 342 -8.91 5.89 -12.14
CA TYR A 342 -9.36 6.63 -13.33
C TYR A 342 -9.54 5.76 -14.58
N PHE A 343 -8.72 4.72 -14.79
CA PHE A 343 -8.89 3.84 -15.95
C PHE A 343 -10.11 2.93 -15.81
N ALA A 344 -10.47 2.54 -14.58
CA ALA A 344 -11.74 1.86 -14.36
C ALA A 344 -12.94 2.76 -14.69
N THR A 345 -12.86 4.07 -14.41
CA THR A 345 -13.95 5.00 -14.78
C THR A 345 -14.11 5.15 -16.29
N LYS A 346 -13.04 4.93 -17.09
CA LYS A 346 -13.12 4.89 -18.56
C LYS A 346 -13.92 3.70 -19.09
N VAL A 347 -13.78 2.53 -18.47
CA VAL A 347 -14.63 1.38 -18.81
C VAL A 347 -16.10 1.70 -18.51
N ALA A 348 -16.38 2.25 -17.32
CA ALA A 348 -17.75 2.62 -16.94
C ALA A 348 -18.39 3.65 -17.88
N GLN A 349 -17.61 4.65 -18.32
CA GLN A 349 -18.02 5.64 -19.33
C GLN A 349 -18.46 5.02 -20.65
N GLU A 350 -17.82 3.93 -21.08
CA GLU A 350 -18.23 3.22 -22.29
C GLU A 350 -19.38 2.25 -22.03
N VAL A 351 -19.54 1.72 -20.81
CA VAL A 351 -20.73 0.91 -20.45
C VAL A 351 -22.01 1.75 -20.56
N LYS A 352 -21.98 3.05 -20.25
CA LYS A 352 -23.13 3.98 -20.42
C LYS A 352 -24.42 3.48 -19.77
N GLY A 353 -24.30 2.84 -18.60
CA GLY A 353 -25.44 2.23 -17.89
C GLY A 353 -26.09 1.03 -18.60
N ARG A 354 -25.53 0.53 -19.71
CA ARG A 354 -26.09 -0.62 -20.46
C ARG A 354 -26.11 -1.92 -19.65
N LYS A 355 -25.19 -2.06 -18.68
CA LYS A 355 -25.04 -3.22 -17.80
C LYS A 355 -24.65 -2.79 -16.38
N PRO A 356 -24.98 -3.59 -15.36
CA PRO A 356 -24.50 -3.39 -13.98
C PRO A 356 -22.97 -3.29 -13.89
N LEU A 357 -22.53 -2.41 -13.00
CA LEU A 357 -21.13 -2.20 -12.66
C LEU A 357 -20.84 -2.75 -11.26
N PHE A 358 -19.72 -3.44 -11.15
CA PHE A 358 -19.17 -3.97 -9.91
C PHE A 358 -17.72 -3.53 -9.81
N ALA A 359 -17.21 -3.35 -8.59
CA ALA A 359 -15.79 -3.05 -8.41
C ALA A 359 -15.21 -3.62 -7.12
N SER A 360 -13.88 -3.73 -7.06
CA SER A 360 -13.19 -3.98 -5.79
C SER A 360 -13.33 -2.80 -4.82
N GLU A 361 -13.08 -3.08 -3.55
CA GLU A 361 -13.05 -2.14 -2.43
C GLU A 361 -12.07 -0.97 -2.65
N THR A 362 -11.07 -1.13 -3.53
CA THR A 362 -10.18 -0.04 -3.97
C THR A 362 -10.96 1.19 -4.43
N MET A 363 -12.10 0.97 -5.11
CA MET A 363 -12.97 2.03 -5.61
C MET A 363 -13.75 2.77 -4.50
N TYR A 364 -13.65 2.38 -3.22
CA TYR A 364 -14.21 3.17 -2.11
C TYR A 364 -13.32 4.41 -1.83
N SER A 365 -13.42 5.41 -2.70
CA SER A 365 -12.56 6.60 -2.71
C SER A 365 -13.30 7.86 -3.15
N SER A 366 -12.76 9.03 -2.82
CA SER A 366 -13.27 10.32 -3.31
C SER A 366 -13.12 10.46 -4.83
N THR A 367 -12.03 9.96 -5.41
CA THR A 367 -11.79 9.96 -6.87
C THR A 367 -12.90 9.22 -7.62
N THR A 368 -13.42 8.13 -7.05
CA THR A 368 -14.57 7.41 -7.60
C THR A 368 -15.81 8.29 -7.59
N LEU A 369 -16.15 8.91 -6.46
CA LEU A 369 -17.35 9.76 -6.36
C LEU A 369 -17.29 11.02 -7.22
N GLN A 370 -16.08 11.59 -7.44
CA GLN A 370 -15.88 12.70 -8.37
C GLN A 370 -16.27 12.34 -9.82
N ASN A 371 -16.23 11.06 -10.17
CA ASN A 371 -16.66 10.52 -11.47
C ASN A 371 -18.01 9.79 -11.37
N GLY A 372 -18.81 10.08 -10.33
CA GLY A 372 -19.99 9.30 -9.95
C GLY A 372 -21.09 9.20 -11.01
N THR A 373 -21.16 10.15 -11.97
CA THR A 373 -22.19 10.16 -13.02
C THR A 373 -22.24 8.87 -13.84
N ASP A 374 -21.08 8.36 -14.23
CA ASP A 374 -20.98 7.13 -15.03
C ASP A 374 -20.92 5.86 -14.17
N LEU A 375 -20.89 6.03 -12.84
CA LEU A 375 -20.69 4.98 -11.85
C LEU A 375 -21.92 4.77 -10.96
N GLU A 376 -23.01 5.49 -11.20
CA GLU A 376 -24.24 5.36 -10.44
C GLU A 376 -24.75 3.91 -10.48
N GLY A 377 -25.11 3.37 -9.31
CA GLY A 377 -25.51 1.98 -9.17
C GLY A 377 -24.36 0.97 -9.08
N MET A 378 -23.10 1.38 -9.22
CA MET A 378 -21.95 0.51 -9.02
C MET A 378 -21.95 -0.06 -7.59
N VAL A 379 -21.77 -1.37 -7.47
CA VAL A 379 -21.67 -2.07 -6.17
C VAL A 379 -20.24 -2.51 -5.90
N LEU A 380 -19.80 -2.37 -4.65
CA LEU A 380 -18.48 -2.83 -4.20
C LEU A 380 -18.53 -3.36 -2.76
N PRO A 381 -17.62 -4.28 -2.39
CA PRO A 381 -17.45 -4.72 -1.01
C PRO A 381 -16.62 -3.71 -0.23
N VAL A 382 -16.91 -3.57 1.06
CA VAL A 382 -16.13 -2.76 2.01
C VAL A 382 -16.08 -3.45 3.36
N TYR A 383 -15.02 -3.23 4.12
CA TYR A 383 -14.94 -3.69 5.52
C TYR A 383 -15.38 -2.63 6.53
N TRP A 384 -15.66 -1.41 6.05
CA TRP A 384 -16.13 -0.32 6.87
C TRP A 384 -17.00 0.65 6.07
N HIS A 385 -18.05 1.13 6.72
CA HIS A 385 -18.82 2.28 6.26
C HIS A 385 -19.22 3.10 7.49
N ARG A 386 -19.17 4.43 7.37
CA ARG A 386 -19.51 5.38 8.44
C ARG A 386 -20.89 5.12 9.06
N ASP A 387 -21.85 4.65 8.26
CA ASP A 387 -23.24 4.46 8.66
C ASP A 387 -23.52 3.01 9.12
N ALA A 388 -22.52 2.12 9.09
CA ALA A 388 -22.69 0.70 9.43
C ALA A 388 -22.82 0.48 10.94
N ASN A 389 -22.16 1.32 11.74
CA ASN A 389 -22.27 1.30 13.20
C ASN A 389 -22.45 2.74 13.71
N LYS A 390 -23.70 3.16 13.89
CA LYS A 390 -24.06 4.53 14.26
C LYS A 390 -23.64 4.91 15.68
N ASP A 391 -23.45 3.92 16.56
CA ASP A 391 -23.02 4.15 17.94
C ASP A 391 -21.50 4.36 18.04
N ASN A 392 -20.76 4.09 16.96
CA ASN A 392 -19.33 4.29 16.91
C ASN A 392 -18.98 5.77 16.63
N PRO A 393 -18.31 6.48 17.55
CA PRO A 393 -18.04 7.91 17.39
C PRO A 393 -16.92 8.20 16.37
N PHE A 394 -16.22 7.19 15.85
CA PHE A 394 -15.05 7.37 15.00
C PHE A 394 -15.33 8.27 13.79
N ALA A 395 -16.41 8.03 13.04
CA ALA A 395 -16.69 8.78 11.81
C ALA A 395 -16.92 10.27 12.09
N GLU A 396 -17.62 10.59 13.18
CA GLU A 396 -17.91 11.96 13.59
C GLU A 396 -16.65 12.65 14.15
N ASN A 397 -15.86 11.95 14.95
CA ASN A 397 -14.59 12.47 15.46
C ASN A 397 -13.59 12.72 14.33
N ALA A 398 -13.52 11.80 13.36
CA ALA A 398 -12.69 11.96 12.17
C ALA A 398 -13.15 13.18 11.35
N PHE A 399 -14.46 13.37 11.16
CA PHE A 399 -14.98 14.53 10.45
C PHE A 399 -14.60 15.85 11.13
N LYS A 400 -14.72 15.91 12.47
CA LYS A 400 -14.32 17.09 13.26
C LYS A 400 -12.82 17.36 13.21
N LEU A 401 -11.99 16.32 13.26
CA LEU A 401 -10.53 16.45 13.26
C LEU A 401 -10.01 16.87 11.88
N TRP A 402 -10.46 16.19 10.83
CA TRP A 402 -9.92 16.34 9.47
C TRP A 402 -10.63 17.39 8.64
N ASN A 403 -11.77 17.91 9.12
CA ASN A 403 -12.69 18.75 8.34
C ASN A 403 -13.05 18.12 6.98
N ALA A 404 -13.08 16.78 6.95
CA ALA A 404 -13.24 15.97 5.75
C ALA A 404 -13.71 14.58 6.15
N ARG A 405 -14.38 13.90 5.22
CA ARG A 405 -14.74 12.50 5.42
C ARG A 405 -13.54 11.61 5.15
N VAL A 406 -13.42 10.59 5.99
CA VAL A 406 -12.39 9.56 5.86
C VAL A 406 -12.98 8.30 5.23
N ASN A 407 -12.10 7.45 4.70
CA ASN A 407 -12.51 6.20 4.07
C ASN A 407 -12.10 4.98 4.91
N GLN A 408 -12.42 3.79 4.40
CA GLN A 408 -12.14 2.53 5.07
C GLN A 408 -10.64 2.32 5.37
N ARG A 409 -9.72 2.83 4.53
CA ARG A 409 -8.28 2.66 4.74
C ARG A 409 -7.77 3.50 5.91
N THR A 410 -8.35 4.68 6.11
CA THR A 410 -8.14 5.47 7.34
C THR A 410 -8.74 4.80 8.57
N ALA A 411 -9.94 4.22 8.46
CA ALA A 411 -10.54 3.43 9.56
C ALA A 411 -9.68 2.23 9.95
N GLY A 412 -9.18 1.45 8.98
CA GLY A 412 -8.29 0.32 9.21
C GLY A 412 -6.94 0.73 9.81
N ALA A 413 -6.38 1.87 9.40
CA ALA A 413 -5.14 2.39 10.01
C ALA A 413 -5.32 2.92 11.44
N TYR A 414 -6.48 3.52 11.73
CA TYR A 414 -6.85 3.86 13.10
C TYR A 414 -6.95 2.60 13.96
N ASP A 415 -7.62 1.56 13.45
CA ASP A 415 -7.77 0.27 14.14
C ASP A 415 -6.45 -0.45 14.38
N ALA A 416 -5.56 -0.42 13.39
CA ALA A 416 -4.21 -0.97 13.52
C ALA A 416 -3.46 -0.35 14.71
N LEU A 417 -3.57 0.97 14.89
CA LEU A 417 -2.95 1.63 16.03
C LEU A 417 -3.73 1.40 17.33
N GLN A 418 -5.06 1.33 17.31
CA GLN A 418 -5.87 1.00 18.50
C GLN A 418 -5.54 -0.38 19.07
N VAL A 419 -5.31 -1.37 18.22
CA VAL A 419 -4.84 -2.71 18.61
C VAL A 419 -3.50 -2.62 19.34
N ILE A 420 -2.53 -1.91 18.76
CA ILE A 420 -1.21 -1.69 19.38
C ILE A 420 -1.37 -0.96 20.71
N ILE A 421 -2.14 0.13 20.76
CA ILE A 421 -2.40 0.91 21.99
C ILE A 421 -2.99 0.00 23.07
N THR A 422 -3.98 -0.83 22.72
CA THR A 422 -4.64 -1.73 23.67
C THR A 422 -3.68 -2.79 24.19
N GLY A 423 -2.85 -3.36 23.33
CA GLY A 423 -1.84 -4.33 23.74
C GLY A 423 -0.74 -3.71 24.61
N LEU A 424 -0.27 -2.51 24.27
CA LEU A 424 0.77 -1.80 25.02
C LEU A 424 0.32 -1.34 26.42
N LYS A 425 -0.98 -1.22 26.67
CA LYS A 425 -1.54 -1.03 28.03
C LYS A 425 -1.38 -2.27 28.92
N GLN A 426 -1.16 -3.45 28.35
CA GLN A 426 -0.94 -4.68 29.10
C GLN A 426 0.55 -5.01 29.19
N ASP A 427 1.29 -4.87 28.09
CA ASP A 427 2.75 -5.04 28.08
C ASP A 427 3.38 -4.18 26.97
N ASN A 428 4.38 -3.37 27.36
CA ASN A 428 5.00 -2.38 26.49
C ASN A 428 6.32 -2.85 25.82
N THR A 429 6.65 -4.14 25.92
CA THR A 429 7.76 -4.78 25.22
C THR A 429 7.31 -5.37 23.89
N ARG A 430 8.26 -5.66 22.96
CA ARG A 430 7.93 -6.28 21.67
C ARG A 430 7.32 -7.67 21.84
N GLU A 431 7.94 -8.48 22.68
CA GLU A 431 7.53 -9.85 22.96
C GLU A 431 6.23 -9.89 23.78
N GLY A 432 6.08 -8.99 24.74
CA GLY A 432 4.87 -8.87 25.54
C GLY A 432 3.67 -8.42 24.72
N LEU A 433 3.84 -7.40 23.86
CA LEU A 433 2.81 -6.97 22.92
C LEU A 433 2.37 -8.13 22.02
N GLN A 434 3.31 -8.89 21.47
CA GLN A 434 2.99 -10.05 20.64
C GLN A 434 2.12 -11.07 21.41
N LYS A 435 2.53 -11.43 22.63
CA LYS A 435 1.77 -12.37 23.48
C LYS A 435 0.36 -11.87 23.78
N VAL A 436 0.20 -10.58 24.04
CA VAL A 436 -1.10 -9.97 24.30
C VAL A 436 -1.98 -10.06 23.05
N LEU A 437 -1.47 -9.71 21.87
CA LEU A 437 -2.25 -9.73 20.63
C LEU A 437 -2.58 -11.15 20.15
N SER A 438 -1.73 -12.14 20.44
CA SER A 438 -1.98 -13.54 20.12
C SER A 438 -2.87 -14.27 21.14
N ASN A 439 -3.25 -13.63 22.25
CA ASN A 439 -4.16 -14.21 23.22
C ASN A 439 -5.58 -14.29 22.64
N SER A 440 -6.24 -15.44 22.77
CA SER A 440 -7.62 -15.64 22.29
C SER A 440 -8.65 -14.72 22.95
N ASP A 441 -8.35 -14.23 24.15
CA ASP A 441 -9.21 -13.31 24.89
C ASP A 441 -8.93 -11.84 24.54
N PHE A 442 -7.92 -11.56 23.72
CA PHE A 442 -7.66 -10.22 23.22
C PHE A 442 -8.87 -9.70 22.46
N SER A 443 -9.30 -8.50 22.84
CA SER A 443 -10.26 -7.75 22.08
C SER A 443 -10.08 -6.26 22.28
N THR A 444 -10.42 -5.50 21.25
CA THR A 444 -10.48 -4.04 21.33
C THR A 444 -11.59 -3.50 20.46
N SER A 445 -12.01 -2.26 20.72
CA SER A 445 -12.98 -1.55 19.91
C SER A 445 -12.25 -0.56 19.00
N GLY A 446 -12.53 -0.66 17.70
CA GLY A 446 -12.02 0.24 16.67
C GLY A 446 -13.14 0.91 15.88
N ALA A 447 -12.77 1.72 14.91
CA ALA A 447 -13.63 2.31 13.88
C ALA A 447 -14.49 1.25 13.16
N THR A 448 -13.95 0.06 12.94
CA THR A 448 -14.65 -1.05 12.28
C THR A 448 -15.38 -1.98 13.25
N GLY A 449 -15.60 -1.54 14.48
CA GLY A 449 -16.28 -2.31 15.53
C GLY A 449 -15.30 -3.13 16.36
N MET A 450 -15.79 -4.23 16.93
CA MET A 450 -14.95 -5.11 17.75
C MET A 450 -13.91 -5.83 16.88
N ILE A 451 -12.67 -5.86 17.37
CA ILE A 451 -11.52 -6.52 16.75
C ILE A 451 -11.08 -7.64 17.67
N LYS A 452 -10.97 -8.83 17.09
CA LYS A 452 -10.44 -10.05 17.70
C LYS A 452 -9.62 -10.78 16.64
N PHE A 453 -8.55 -11.45 17.07
CA PHE A 453 -7.70 -12.22 16.17
C PHE A 453 -7.90 -13.73 16.37
N SER A 454 -7.78 -14.47 15.29
CA SER A 454 -7.46 -15.89 15.36
C SER A 454 -6.03 -16.08 15.90
N PRO A 455 -5.64 -17.31 16.28
CA PRO A 455 -4.25 -17.61 16.62
C PRO A 455 -3.25 -17.30 15.49
N SER A 456 -3.69 -17.28 14.22
CA SER A 456 -2.91 -16.88 13.04
C SER A 456 -2.79 -15.36 12.87
N GLY A 457 -3.39 -14.55 13.75
CA GLY A 457 -3.35 -13.08 13.69
C GLY A 457 -4.35 -12.47 12.72
N GLU A 458 -5.29 -13.26 12.21
CA GLU A 458 -6.27 -12.81 11.24
C GLU A 458 -7.55 -12.36 11.93
N ARG A 459 -8.14 -11.26 11.47
CA ARG A 459 -9.44 -10.84 11.99
C ARG A 459 -10.58 -11.66 11.41
N GLN A 460 -11.46 -12.11 12.30
CA GLN A 460 -12.77 -12.60 11.93
C GLN A 460 -13.73 -11.43 11.68
N GLY A 461 -14.39 -11.40 10.54
CA GLY A 461 -15.38 -10.36 10.23
C GLY A 461 -16.04 -10.56 8.86
N GLU A 462 -17.22 -9.96 8.70
CA GLU A 462 -17.96 -9.98 7.44
C GLU A 462 -17.69 -8.72 6.61
N ALA A 463 -17.78 -8.88 5.28
CA ALA A 463 -17.83 -7.76 4.36
C ALA A 463 -19.22 -7.13 4.32
N LEU A 464 -19.26 -5.82 4.11
CA LEU A 464 -20.45 -5.06 3.76
C LEU A 464 -20.45 -4.82 2.25
N LEU A 465 -21.63 -4.57 1.69
CA LEU A 465 -21.77 -4.08 0.32
C LEU A 465 -22.26 -2.64 0.36
N VAL A 466 -21.69 -1.81 -0.50
CA VAL A 466 -22.16 -0.45 -0.74
C VAL A 466 -22.44 -0.25 -2.21
N LYS A 467 -23.34 0.69 -2.49
CA LYS A 467 -23.72 1.09 -3.84
C LYS A 467 -23.51 2.59 -4.00
N ILE A 468 -23.04 3.04 -5.15
CA ILE A 468 -22.98 4.46 -5.46
C ILE A 468 -24.39 4.96 -5.77
N GLU A 469 -24.84 5.96 -5.01
CA GLU A 469 -26.15 6.60 -5.19
C GLU A 469 -26.01 8.10 -5.33
N ARG A 470 -26.91 8.69 -6.13
CA ARG A 470 -27.05 10.14 -6.19
C ARG A 470 -27.65 10.66 -4.89
N CYS A 471 -27.16 11.79 -4.41
CA CYS A 471 -27.78 12.53 -3.31
C CYS A 471 -27.81 14.03 -3.60
N GLU A 472 -28.87 14.70 -3.12
CA GLU A 472 -29.06 16.13 -3.36
C GLU A 472 -28.11 17.00 -2.52
N ARG A 473 -27.70 16.49 -1.36
CA ARG A 473 -26.73 17.13 -0.44
C ARG A 473 -25.75 16.09 0.06
N CYS A 474 -24.88 15.62 -0.82
CA CYS A 474 -23.89 14.64 -0.41
C CYS A 474 -22.79 15.30 0.39
N SER A 475 -22.45 14.58 1.43
CA SER A 475 -21.38 14.92 2.33
C SER A 475 -19.97 14.69 1.77
N SER A 476 -19.90 14.03 0.61
CA SER A 476 -18.68 13.79 -0.17
C SER A 476 -18.16 15.05 -0.88
N GLY A 477 -18.93 16.14 -0.89
CA GLY A 477 -18.65 17.33 -1.72
C GLY A 477 -18.90 17.09 -3.21
N THR A 478 -19.56 15.98 -3.57
CA THR A 478 -20.00 15.65 -4.93
C THR A 478 -21.53 15.48 -4.96
N ASN A 479 -22.12 15.10 -6.09
CA ASN A 479 -23.54 14.73 -6.17
C ASN A 479 -23.79 13.22 -5.94
N TYR A 480 -22.76 12.50 -5.46
CA TYR A 480 -22.80 11.05 -5.24
C TYR A 480 -22.22 10.66 -3.88
N ASP A 481 -22.69 9.56 -3.31
CA ASP A 481 -22.13 8.97 -2.09
C ASP A 481 -22.21 7.44 -2.14
N PHE A 482 -21.49 6.78 -1.24
CA PHE A 482 -21.66 5.35 -1.01
C PHE A 482 -22.82 5.16 -0.03
N ALA A 483 -23.79 4.34 -0.41
CA ALA A 483 -24.91 3.95 0.42
C ALA A 483 -24.78 2.46 0.78
N LEU A 484 -25.06 2.12 2.04
CA LEU A 484 -25.10 0.72 2.47
C LEU A 484 -26.18 -0.04 1.70
N LEU A 485 -25.77 -1.15 1.09
CA LEU A 485 -26.70 -2.05 0.44
C LEU A 485 -27.28 -2.97 1.51
N ASN A 486 -28.52 -2.72 1.92
CA ASN A 486 -29.21 -3.56 2.91
C ASN A 486 -29.27 -5.01 2.40
N LYS A 487 -28.92 -5.96 3.28
CA LYS A 487 -29.15 -7.40 3.06
C LYS A 487 -30.67 -7.62 2.94
N LYS A 488 -31.22 -7.60 1.73
CA LYS A 488 -32.54 -8.19 1.44
C LYS A 488 -32.36 -9.63 0.98
#